data_AF-A0A9E0QEV7-F1
#
_entry.id   AF-A0A9E0QEV7-F1
#
_cell.length_a   1.000
_cell.length_b   1.000
_cell.length_c   1.000
_cell.angle_alpha   90.00
_cell.angle_beta   90.00
_cell.angle_gamma   90.00
#
_symmetry.space_group_name_H-M   'P 1'
#
loop_
_entity.id
_entity.type
_entity.pdbx_description
1 polymer ?
#
loop_
_entity_poly.entity_id
_entity_poly.type
_entity_poly.pdbx_seq_one_letter_code
_entity_poly.pdbx_strand_id
1 'polypeptide(L)' 'MERPEVKKGDFIIMRVHAEDPGVEANVYRVEENGVLFVGYHAGSIRTSKAHAVWNDTFWMVTERRKPQK' A
#
# COMPACT_ATOMS: atom_id res chain seq x y z
N MET A 1 5.86 -3.82 -16.31
CA MET A 1 7.02 -3.73 -15.40
C MET A 1 6.89 -4.90 -14.43
N GLU A 2 7.96 -5.62 -14.12
CA GLU A 2 7.86 -6.72 -13.15
C GLU A 2 7.52 -6.18 -11.76
N ARG A 3 6.65 -6.89 -11.05
CA ARG A 3 6.28 -6.54 -9.68
C ARG A 3 7.52 -6.64 -8.78
N PRO A 4 7.82 -5.63 -7.95
CA PRO A 4 8.93 -5.69 -7.03
C PRO A 4 8.78 -6.85 -6.04
N GLU A 5 9.89 -7.53 -5.73
CA GLU A 5 9.95 -8.44 -4.58
C GLU A 5 9.82 -7.64 -3.29
N VAL A 6 8.88 -8.02 -2.43
CA VAL A 6 8.61 -7.35 -1.15
C VAL A 6 8.44 -8.39 -0.06
N LYS A 7 9.03 -8.15 1.11
CA LYS A 7 9.00 -9.01 2.29
C LYS A 7 8.41 -8.28 3.49
N LYS A 8 8.04 -9.05 4.51
CA LYS A 8 7.61 -8.48 5.80
C LYS A 8 8.76 -7.68 6.40
N GLY A 9 8.45 -6.46 6.85
CA GLY A 9 9.41 -5.52 7.44
C GLY A 9 9.89 -4.45 6.45
N ASP A 10 9.71 -4.67 5.15
CA ASP A 10 10.12 -3.71 4.13
C ASP A 10 9.25 -2.45 4.16
N PHE A 11 9.79 -1.38 3.58
CA PHE A 11 9.07 -0.14 3.34
C PHE A 11 8.81 0.02 1.85
N ILE A 12 7.58 0.41 1.51
CA ILE A 12 7.14 0.68 0.15
C ILE A 12 6.56 2.09 0.04
N ILE A 13 6.55 2.66 -1.16
CA ILE A 13 5.83 3.89 -1.45
C ILE A 13 4.47 3.53 -2.06
N MET A 14 3.40 3.89 -1.37
CA MET A 14 2.05 3.78 -1.89
C MET A 14 1.62 5.06 -2.58
N ARG A 15 0.92 4.96 -3.71
CA ARG A 15 0.36 6.11 -4.43
C ARG A 15 -1.11 5.87 -4.77
N VAL A 16 -1.87 6.95 -4.94
CA VAL A 16 -3.23 6.87 -5.49
C VAL A 16 -3.16 7.04 -7.02
N HIS A 17 -2.36 7.99 -7.47
CA HIS A 17 -2.07 8.26 -8.87
C HIS A 17 -0.55 8.27 -9.14
N ALA A 18 -0.16 8.06 -10.41
CA ALA A 18 1.26 7.94 -10.78
C ALA A 18 2.10 9.19 -10.43
N GLU A 19 1.47 10.37 -10.50
CA GLU A 19 2.07 11.69 -10.25
C GLU A 19 2.15 12.04 -8.77
N ASP A 20 1.50 11.28 -7.88
CA ASP A 20 1.52 11.56 -6.46
C ASP A 20 2.91 11.32 -5.86
N PRO A 21 3.36 12.16 -4.90
CA PRO A 21 4.60 11.90 -4.16
C PRO A 21 4.54 10.57 -3.39
N GLY A 22 3.33 10.10 -3.09
CA GLY A 22 3.07 8.86 -2.37
C GLY A 22 3.23 8.97 -0.86
N VAL A 23 2.93 7.89 -0.17
CA VAL A 23 3.07 7.74 1.27
C VAL A 23 3.88 6.50 1.56
N GLU A 24 4.89 6.63 2.41
CA GLU A 24 5.67 5.50 2.87
C GLU A 24 4.83 4.59 3.77
N ALA A 25 4.92 3.28 3.54
CA ALA A 25 4.19 2.27 4.26
C ALA A 25 5.10 1.11 4.65
N ASN A 26 4.99 0.66 5.89
CA ASN A 26 5.67 -0.53 6.39
C ASN A 26 4.83 -1.79 6.11
N VAL A 27 5.48 -2.83 5.58
CA VAL A 27 4.83 -4.10 5.27
C VAL A 27 4.79 -5.00 6.49
N TYR A 28 3.59 -5.26 6.99
CA TYR A 28 3.38 -6.16 8.12
C TYR A 28 3.21 -7.63 7.72
N ARG A 29 2.64 -7.86 6.53
CA ARG A 29 2.37 -9.19 6.00
C ARG A 29 2.26 -9.15 4.48
N VAL A 30 2.77 -10.20 3.83
CA VAL A 30 2.57 -10.49 2.41
C VAL A 30 1.63 -11.69 2.35
N GLU A 31 0.49 -11.55 1.70
CA GLU A 31 -0.48 -12.63 1.52
C GLU A 31 -0.08 -13.53 0.34
N GLU A 32 -0.60 -14.76 0.29
CA GLU A 32 -0.26 -15.75 -0.74
C GLU A 32 -0.63 -15.30 -2.17
N ASN A 33 -1.68 -14.49 -2.30
CA ASN A 33 -2.09 -13.88 -3.57
C ASN A 33 -1.25 -12.64 -3.93
N GLY A 34 -0.24 -12.32 -3.12
CA GLY A 34 0.61 -11.16 -3.28
C GLY A 34 -0.03 -9.84 -2.85
N VAL A 35 -1.18 -9.81 -2.18
CA VAL A 35 -1.66 -8.58 -1.53
C VAL A 35 -0.76 -8.27 -0.33
N LEU A 36 -0.44 -6.99 -0.12
CA LEU A 36 0.34 -6.55 1.03
C LEU A 36 -0.57 -5.98 2.11
N PHE A 37 -0.37 -6.37 3.37
CA PHE A 37 -0.97 -5.68 4.51
C PHE A 37 0.05 -4.73 5.11
N VAL A 38 -0.27 -3.43 5.12
CA VAL A 38 0.69 -2.37 5.39
C VAL A 38 0.17 -1.36 6.41
N GLY A 39 1.10 -0.70 7.10
CA GLY A 39 0.83 0.42 8.01
C GLY A 39 1.52 1.69 7.52
N TYR A 40 0.83 2.82 7.53
CA TYR A 40 1.35 4.09 7.02
C TYR A 40 0.85 5.30 7.82
N HIS A 41 1.55 6.42 7.67
CA HIS A 41 1.27 7.69 8.36
C HIS A 41 0.99 8.80 7.35
N ALA A 42 -0.27 8.96 6.94
CA ALA A 42 -0.69 10.01 6.01
C ALA A 42 -0.92 11.35 6.75
N GLY A 43 0.17 11.96 7.23
CA GLY A 43 0.11 13.25 7.94
C GLY A 43 -0.48 13.17 9.36
N SER A 44 -0.54 11.97 9.94
CA SER A 44 -1.00 11.74 11.32
C SER A 44 0.00 10.88 12.09
N ILE A 45 0.14 11.16 13.39
CA ILE A 45 0.89 10.29 14.32
C ILE A 45 0.24 8.90 14.46
N ARG A 46 -1.05 8.76 14.12
CA ARG A 46 -1.75 7.47 14.16
C ARG A 46 -1.44 6.67 12.90
N THR A 47 -0.97 5.43 13.08
CA THR A 47 -0.78 4.49 11.98
C THR A 47 -2.13 4.07 11.40
N SER A 48 -2.33 4.32 10.11
CA SER A 48 -3.42 3.76 9.33
C SER A 48 -2.99 2.41 8.76
N LYS A 49 -3.90 1.43 8.75
CA LYS A 49 -3.63 0.10 8.17
C LYS A 49 -4.49 -0.11 6.95
N ALA A 50 -3.91 -0.67 5.89
CA ALA A 50 -4.61 -0.95 4.64
C ALA A 50 -4.03 -2.17 3.93
N HIS A 51 -4.75 -2.63 2.91
CA HIS A 51 -4.22 -3.56 1.92
C HIS A 51 -3.70 -2.79 0.71
N ALA A 52 -2.58 -3.21 0.16
CA ALA A 52 -1.97 -2.64 -1.03
C ALA A 52 -1.76 -3.70 -2.11
N VAL A 53 -1.98 -3.31 -3.36
CA VAL A 53 -1.81 -4.13 -4.56
C VAL A 53 -0.90 -3.44 -5.55
N TRP A 54 -0.17 -4.25 -6.31
CA TRP A 54 0.64 -3.76 -7.43
C TRP A 54 -0.28 -3.55 -8.64
N ASN A 55 -0.25 -2.35 -9.24
CA ASN A 55 -1.06 -2.01 -10.42
C ASN A 55 -0.22 -1.92 -11.71
N ASP A 56 0.84 -2.73 -11.80
CA ASP A 56 1.86 -2.73 -12.86
C ASP A 56 2.85 -1.57 -12.84
N THR A 57 2.60 -0.52 -12.04
CA THR A 57 3.48 0.66 -11.95
C THR A 57 3.83 1.09 -10.54
N PHE A 58 2.89 1.01 -9.60
CA PHE A 58 3.10 1.37 -8.21
C PHE A 58 2.20 0.55 -7.27
N TRP A 59 2.50 0.62 -5.97
CA TRP A 59 1.64 0.07 -4.94
C TRP A 59 0.48 1.02 -4.68
N MET A 60 -0.75 0.54 -4.84
CA MET A 60 -1.95 1.31 -4.54
C MET A 60 -2.76 0.68 -3.42
N VAL A 61 -3.40 1.52 -2.60
CA VAL A 61 -4.32 1.03 -1.57
C VAL A 61 -5.55 0.46 -2.25
N THR A 62 -5.90 -0.78 -1.95
CA THR A 62 -7.23 -1.31 -2.32
C THR A 62 -8.23 -0.57 -1.46
N GLU A 63 -9.11 0.23 -2.05
CA GLU A 63 -10.05 1.06 -1.29
C GLU A 63 -10.74 0.22 -0.20
N ARG A 64 -10.74 0.74 1.04
CA ARG A 64 -11.86 0.46 1.95
C ARG A 64 -13.08 0.94 1.17
N ARG A 65 -13.87 0.01 0.62
CA ARG A 65 -15.16 0.30 -0.03
C ARG A 65 -15.81 1.45 0.73
N LYS A 66 -15.86 2.65 0.14
CA LYS A 66 -16.78 3.68 0.62
C LYS A 66 -18.15 3.04 0.52
N PRO A 67 -18.98 3.00 1.57
CA PRO A 67 -20.38 2.68 1.38
C PRO A 67 -20.91 3.74 0.40
N GLN A 68 -21.29 3.32 -0.80
CA GLN A 68 -22.09 4.15 -1.69
C GLN A 68 -23.34 4.52 -0.89
N LYS A 69 -23.50 5.81 -0.60
CA LYS A 69 -24.79 6.38 -0.22
C LYS A 69 -25.47 6.87 -1.48
#